data_AF-A0A2H0DIQ9-F1
#
_entry.id   AF-A0A2H0DIQ9-F1
#
_cell.length_a   1.000
_cell.length_b   1.000
_cell.length_c   1.000
_cell.angle_alpha   90.00
_cell.angle_beta   90.00
_cell.angle_gamma   90.00
#
_symmetry.space_group_name_H-M   'P 1'
#
loop_
_entity.id
_entity.type
_entity.pdbx_description
1 polymer ?
#
loop_
_entity_poly.entity_id
_entity_poly.type
_entity_poly.pdbx_seq_one_letter_code
_entity_poly.pdbx_strand_id
1 'polypeptide(L)'
;MRRPFWERFLRILLPAAAGCSALSLSGRPGPEYHGETEGFAINVLNSLPKQNGSIFYADLGPPDLDVAAYPVTQQENYRLFHEICSSCHTPARALYSQRTLRGSWAYYVERMRMQGQFEPKRRFTTEEGNRVVDFLAYDSEQRKVRDWDRFEAQLRELGALYRR
;
A
#
# COMPACT_ATOMS: atom_id res chain seq x y z
N MET A 1 40.25 0.40 -11.80
CA MET A 1 38.83 0.07 -12.03
C MET A 1 38.45 -1.13 -11.17
N ARG A 2 37.59 -0.94 -10.17
CA ARG A 2 37.09 -2.01 -9.29
C ARG A 2 35.81 -2.59 -9.88
N ARG A 3 35.74 -3.91 -10.06
CA ARG A 3 34.53 -4.62 -10.53
C ARG A 3 33.49 -4.68 -9.39
N PRO A 4 32.18 -4.59 -9.68
CA PRO A 4 31.14 -4.62 -8.65
C PRO A 4 30.95 -6.01 -8.04
N PHE A 5 30.53 -6.03 -6.78
CA PHE A 5 30.55 -7.15 -5.83
C PHE A 5 29.59 -8.33 -6.12
N TRP A 6 28.71 -8.24 -7.14
CA TRP A 6 27.59 -9.17 -7.30
C TRP A 6 27.84 -10.39 -8.22
N GLU A 7 29.02 -10.58 -8.81
CA GLU A 7 29.35 -11.74 -9.67
C GLU A 7 30.01 -12.92 -8.93
N ARG A 8 29.39 -13.50 -7.88
CA ARG A 8 29.96 -14.72 -7.26
C ARG A 8 29.00 -15.82 -6.82
N PHE A 9 27.79 -15.90 -7.38
CA PHE A 9 26.93 -17.05 -7.11
C PHE A 9 26.25 -17.57 -8.37
N LEU A 10 26.99 -18.40 -9.10
CA LEU A 10 26.41 -19.39 -9.99
C LEU A 10 26.81 -20.78 -9.52
N ARG A 11 25.79 -21.65 -9.47
CA ARG A 11 25.80 -23.11 -9.38
C ARG A 11 26.05 -23.70 -7.99
N ILE A 12 25.02 -24.36 -7.48
CA ILE A 12 25.10 -25.73 -6.94
C ILE A 12 23.68 -26.34 -6.84
N LEU A 13 23.50 -27.42 -7.62
CA LEU A 13 22.75 -28.66 -7.38
C LEU A 13 21.23 -28.67 -7.13
N LEU A 14 20.53 -29.24 -8.13
CA LEU A 14 19.28 -30.00 -8.02
C LEU A 14 19.43 -31.21 -7.08
N PRO A 15 18.33 -31.65 -6.45
CA PRO A 15 17.91 -33.04 -6.67
C PRO A 15 16.41 -33.18 -6.99
N ALA A 16 16.11 -34.31 -7.62
CA ALA A 16 14.79 -34.75 -8.07
C ALA A 16 13.94 -35.39 -6.97
N ALA A 17 12.62 -35.22 -7.07
CA ALA A 17 11.57 -36.14 -6.57
C ALA A 17 10.27 -35.77 -7.31
N ALA A 18 9.74 -36.60 -8.22
CA ALA A 18 8.86 -37.75 -7.97
C ALA A 18 7.38 -37.37 -7.79
N GLY A 19 6.59 -37.68 -8.83
CA GLY A 19 5.21 -38.20 -8.75
C GLY A 19 4.12 -37.26 -8.23
N CYS A 20 3.32 -36.71 -9.15
CA CYS A 20 1.92 -36.46 -8.85
C CYS A 20 1.06 -36.67 -10.12
N SER A 21 0.11 -37.59 -10.00
CA SER A 21 -0.75 -38.10 -11.05
C SER A 21 -1.66 -37.03 -11.64
N ALA A 22 -1.90 -37.15 -12.95
CA ALA A 22 -2.88 -36.39 -13.70
C ALA A 22 -4.30 -36.67 -13.19
N LEU A 23 -4.99 -35.61 -12.77
CA LEU A 23 -6.45 -35.56 -12.73
C LEU A 23 -6.90 -34.50 -13.74
N SER A 24 -7.49 -34.99 -14.82
CA SER A 24 -8.23 -34.20 -15.78
C SER A 24 -9.47 -33.63 -15.09
N LEU A 25 -9.56 -32.30 -15.02
CA LEU A 25 -10.82 -31.60 -14.83
C LEU A 25 -11.05 -30.73 -16.06
N SER A 26 -11.95 -31.23 -16.88
CA SER A 26 -12.62 -30.53 -17.97
C SER A 26 -12.95 -29.08 -17.60
N GLY A 27 -12.51 -28.16 -18.46
CA GLY A 27 -12.67 -26.73 -18.30
C GLY A 27 -14.13 -26.28 -18.17
N ARG A 28 -14.30 -25.26 -17.33
CA ARG A 28 -15.38 -24.28 -17.45
C ARG A 28 -14.72 -22.96 -17.85
N PRO A 29 -15.21 -22.26 -18.89
CA PRO A 29 -14.68 -20.95 -19.21
C PRO A 29 -14.98 -20.00 -18.04
N GLY A 30 -13.93 -19.45 -17.43
CA GLY A 30 -14.06 -18.29 -16.56
C GLY A 30 -14.50 -17.08 -17.38
N PRO A 31 -15.17 -16.09 -16.77
CA PRO A 31 -15.57 -14.89 -17.48
C PRO A 31 -14.32 -14.20 -18.06
N GLU A 32 -14.36 -13.97 -19.38
CA GLU A 32 -13.42 -13.09 -20.09
C GLU A 32 -13.40 -11.73 -19.39
N TYR A 33 -12.30 -11.47 -18.68
CA TYR A 33 -12.02 -10.15 -18.13
C TYR A 33 -11.42 -9.31 -19.25
N HIS A 34 -12.28 -8.64 -20.01
CA HIS A 34 -11.85 -7.59 -20.93
C HIS A 34 -11.23 -6.46 -20.10
N GLY A 35 -9.94 -6.21 -20.32
CA GLY A 35 -9.17 -5.21 -19.60
C GLY A 35 -9.64 -3.80 -19.90
N GLU A 36 -10.37 -3.20 -18.96
CA GLU A 36 -10.64 -1.76 -18.90
C GLU A 36 -10.69 -1.28 -17.44
N THR A 37 -9.59 -1.40 -16.68
CA THR A 37 -9.54 -0.88 -15.29
C THR A 37 -8.81 0.45 -15.14
N GLU A 38 -8.24 1.01 -16.21
CA GLU A 38 -7.51 2.29 -16.16
C GLU A 38 -8.44 3.50 -16.29
N GLY A 39 -9.57 3.37 -17.01
CA GLY A 39 -10.51 4.48 -17.23
C GLY A 39 -11.43 4.79 -16.05
N PHE A 40 -11.83 3.78 -15.27
CA PHE A 40 -12.80 3.97 -14.19
C PHE A 40 -12.20 4.73 -12.99
N ALA A 41 -10.94 4.44 -12.63
CA ALA A 41 -10.26 5.12 -11.53
C ALA A 41 -9.96 6.60 -11.86
N ILE A 42 -9.57 6.90 -13.10
CA ILE A 42 -9.27 8.28 -13.54
C ILE A 42 -10.52 9.17 -13.52
N ASN A 43 -11.68 8.63 -13.90
CA ASN A 43 -12.92 9.42 -13.96
C ASN A 43 -13.45 9.81 -12.57
N VAL A 44 -13.23 8.94 -11.57
CA VAL A 44 -13.55 9.24 -10.16
C VAL A 44 -12.62 10.31 -9.60
N LEU A 45 -11.31 10.23 -9.84
CA LEU A 45 -10.34 11.24 -9.37
C LEU A 45 -10.57 12.64 -9.98
N ASN A 46 -11.00 12.70 -11.25
CA ASN A 46 -11.31 13.96 -11.93
C ASN A 46 -12.61 14.63 -11.47
N SER A 47 -13.46 13.91 -10.74
CA SER A 47 -14.77 14.40 -10.26
C SER A 47 -14.76 14.80 -8.78
N LEU A 48 -13.66 14.58 -8.05
CA LEU A 48 -13.57 14.98 -6.65
C LEU A 48 -13.30 16.49 -6.55
N PRO A 49 -14.18 17.27 -5.88
CA PRO A 49 -13.88 18.67 -5.62
C PRO A 49 -12.58 18.76 -4.80
N LYS A 50 -11.76 19.79 -5.07
CA LYS A 50 -10.62 20.15 -4.22
C LYS A 50 -11.13 20.22 -2.78
N GLN A 51 -10.73 19.26 -1.94
CA GLN A 51 -11.14 19.23 -0.55
C GLN A 51 -10.53 20.46 0.11
N ASN A 52 -11.33 21.50 0.35
CA ASN A 52 -10.91 22.71 1.06
C ASN A 52 -10.29 22.26 2.40
N GLY A 53 -8.96 22.31 2.53
CA GLY A 53 -8.23 21.84 3.71
C GLY A 53 -7.20 20.72 3.49
N SER A 54 -7.00 20.23 2.25
CA SER A 54 -5.87 19.31 1.96
C SER A 54 -4.53 20.01 2.22
N ILE A 55 -3.73 19.49 3.14
CA ILE A 55 -2.43 20.06 3.50
C ILE A 55 -1.32 19.50 2.59
N PHE A 56 -1.50 18.26 2.12
CA PHE A 56 -0.55 17.58 1.26
C PHE A 56 -1.23 17.06 -0.01
N TYR A 57 -0.50 16.97 -1.12
CA TYR A 57 -1.03 16.38 -2.36
C TYR A 57 -1.55 14.94 -2.15
N ALA A 58 -0.93 14.18 -1.25
CA ALA A 58 -1.35 12.82 -0.87
C ALA A 58 -2.75 12.77 -0.26
N ASP A 59 -3.25 13.88 0.30
CA ASP A 59 -4.59 13.95 0.86
C ASP A 59 -5.70 13.87 -0.21
N LEU A 60 -5.34 14.07 -1.48
CA LEU A 60 -6.26 13.96 -2.62
C LEU A 60 -6.39 12.53 -3.15
N GLY A 61 -5.60 11.58 -2.63
CA GLY A 61 -5.71 10.18 -3.01
C GLY A 61 -6.99 9.53 -2.48
N PRO A 62 -7.44 8.41 -3.09
CA PRO A 62 -8.52 7.59 -2.55
C PRO A 62 -8.26 7.20 -1.08
N PRO A 63 -9.24 7.31 -0.17
CA PRO A 63 -9.04 6.98 1.24
C PRO A 63 -8.92 5.47 1.49
N ASP A 64 -9.44 4.65 0.57
CA ASP A 64 -9.53 3.20 0.69
C ASP A 64 -8.57 2.46 -0.25
N LEU A 65 -8.22 1.24 0.14
CA LEU A 65 -7.52 0.25 -0.68
C LEU A 65 -8.29 -1.06 -0.72
N ASP A 66 -8.25 -1.71 -1.89
CA ASP A 66 -8.59 -3.12 -1.97
C ASP A 66 -7.43 -3.97 -1.44
N VAL A 67 -7.67 -4.65 -0.32
CA VAL A 67 -6.70 -5.52 0.35
C VAL A 67 -7.14 -6.98 0.36
N ALA A 68 -8.14 -7.36 -0.45
CA ALA A 68 -8.69 -8.73 -0.44
C ALA A 68 -7.63 -9.82 -0.69
N ALA A 69 -6.60 -9.49 -1.48
CA ALA A 69 -5.47 -10.37 -1.79
C ALA A 69 -4.34 -10.37 -0.75
N TYR A 70 -4.39 -9.50 0.27
CA TYR A 70 -3.36 -9.44 1.31
C TYR A 70 -3.52 -10.59 2.31
N PRO A 71 -2.45 -11.00 3.04
CA PRO A 71 -2.57 -11.94 4.15
C PRO A 71 -3.59 -11.46 5.19
N VAL A 72 -4.31 -12.38 5.84
CA VAL A 72 -5.39 -12.06 6.80
C VAL A 72 -4.93 -11.05 7.86
N THR A 73 -3.74 -11.24 8.43
CA THR A 73 -3.16 -10.31 9.40
C THR A 73 -3.03 -8.89 8.86
N GLN A 74 -2.69 -8.73 7.57
CA GLN A 74 -2.58 -7.41 6.96
C GLN A 74 -3.93 -6.79 6.60
N GLN A 75 -4.95 -7.61 6.33
CA GLN A 75 -6.32 -7.13 6.20
C GLN A 75 -6.85 -6.60 7.55
N GLU A 76 -6.56 -7.30 8.64
CA GLU A 76 -6.92 -6.85 10.00
C GLU A 76 -6.17 -5.58 10.39
N ASN A 77 -4.87 -5.51 10.11
CA ASN A 77 -4.08 -4.33 10.36
C ASN A 77 -4.52 -3.14 9.48
N TYR A 78 -4.99 -3.39 8.25
CA TYR A 78 -5.61 -2.36 7.41
C TYR A 78 -6.88 -1.79 8.03
N ARG A 79 -7.77 -2.64 8.56
CA ARG A 79 -8.99 -2.18 9.26
C ARG A 79 -8.64 -1.28 10.44
N LEU A 80 -7.68 -1.71 11.26
CA LEU A 80 -7.18 -0.92 12.39
C LEU A 80 -6.54 0.40 11.93
N PHE A 81 -5.72 0.36 10.88
CA PHE A 81 -5.15 1.56 10.27
C PHE A 81 -6.24 2.54 9.83
N HIS A 82 -7.27 2.06 9.14
CA HIS A 82 -8.35 2.90 8.66
C HIS A 82 -9.13 3.52 9.83
N GLU A 83 -9.45 2.75 10.87
CA GLU A 83 -10.11 3.22 12.09
C GLU A 83 -9.32 4.33 12.79
N ILE A 84 -8.02 4.10 13.04
CA ILE A 84 -7.18 5.04 13.80
C ILE A 84 -6.79 6.25 12.96
N CYS A 85 -6.35 6.03 11.73
CA CYS A 85 -5.71 7.09 10.94
C CYS A 85 -6.72 8.01 10.25
N SER A 86 -7.99 7.60 10.13
CA SER A 86 -9.08 8.47 9.64
C SER A 86 -9.59 9.47 10.68
N SER A 87 -9.21 9.34 11.96
CA SER A 87 -9.76 10.17 13.05
C SER A 87 -9.33 11.64 13.02
N CYS A 88 -8.25 11.96 12.30
CA CYS A 88 -7.61 13.28 12.29
C CYS A 88 -7.48 13.88 10.89
N HIS A 89 -7.31 13.03 9.89
CA HIS A 89 -7.14 13.40 8.48
C HIS A 89 -7.43 12.18 7.60
N THR A 90 -7.48 12.37 6.28
CA THR A 90 -7.67 11.24 5.37
C THR A 90 -6.57 10.17 5.51
N PRO A 91 -6.90 8.86 5.48
CA PRO A 91 -5.92 7.78 5.42
C PRO A 91 -5.01 7.85 4.18
N ALA A 92 -5.50 8.46 3.09
CA ALA A 92 -4.77 8.66 1.85
C ALA A 92 -3.40 9.32 2.09
N ARG A 93 -3.28 10.19 3.11
CA ARG A 93 -2.02 10.83 3.50
C ARG A 93 -0.88 9.85 3.72
N ALA A 94 -1.16 8.70 4.33
CA ALA A 94 -0.17 7.65 4.53
C ALA A 94 -0.03 6.78 3.27
N LEU A 95 -1.16 6.36 2.71
CA LEU A 95 -1.21 5.44 1.56
C LEU A 95 -0.48 5.96 0.32
N TYR A 96 -0.53 7.28 0.09
CA TYR A 96 0.10 7.98 -1.04
C TYR A 96 1.31 8.83 -0.63
N SER A 97 1.87 8.60 0.56
CA SER A 97 3.20 9.15 0.87
C SER A 97 4.31 8.34 0.20
N GLN A 98 5.44 8.99 -0.09
CA GLN A 98 6.64 8.34 -0.62
C GLN A 98 7.41 7.49 0.41
N ARG A 99 6.90 7.35 1.65
CA ARG A 99 7.56 6.51 2.66
C ARG A 99 7.38 5.03 2.30
N THR A 100 8.48 4.31 2.31
CA THR A 100 8.51 2.86 2.04
C THR A 100 9.13 2.05 3.18
N LEU A 101 10.10 2.61 3.89
CA LEU A 101 10.84 1.90 4.93
C LEU A 101 10.03 1.78 6.22
N ARG A 102 10.01 0.57 6.82
CA ARG A 102 9.35 0.30 8.11
C ARG A 102 9.81 1.24 9.21
N GLY A 103 11.11 1.55 9.30
CA GLY A 103 11.63 2.49 10.30
C GLY A 103 11.10 3.91 10.13
N SER A 104 10.92 4.37 8.88
CA SER A 104 10.29 5.67 8.59
C SER A 104 8.83 5.68 9.02
N TRP A 105 8.13 4.55 8.81
CA TRP A 105 6.76 4.38 9.27
C TRP A 105 6.63 4.39 10.79
N ALA A 106 7.50 3.67 11.50
CA ALA A 106 7.52 3.64 12.95
C ALA A 106 7.66 5.05 13.54
N TYR A 107 8.62 5.84 13.03
CA TYR A 107 8.77 7.22 13.45
C TYR A 107 7.51 8.06 13.20
N TYR A 108 6.89 7.93 12.02
CA TYR A 108 5.74 8.73 11.65
C TYR A 108 4.48 8.38 12.45
N VAL A 109 4.19 7.08 12.62
CA VAL A 109 3.04 6.58 13.39
C VAL A 109 3.19 6.97 14.86
N GLU A 110 4.39 6.85 15.41
CA GLU A 110 4.66 7.27 16.78
C GLU A 110 4.40 8.77 16.98
N ARG A 111 4.81 9.60 16.01
CA ARG A 111 4.48 11.03 16.03
C ARG A 111 2.97 11.28 16.05
N MET A 112 2.18 10.53 15.28
CA MET A 112 0.71 10.65 15.28
C MET A 112 0.12 10.21 16.62
N ARG A 113 0.64 9.12 17.20
CA ARG A 113 0.26 8.64 18.53
C ARG A 113 0.45 9.71 19.60
N MET A 114 1.63 10.35 19.60
CA MET A 114 1.95 11.43 20.55
C MET A 114 1.09 12.67 20.34
N GLN A 115 0.73 13.01 19.10
CA GLN A 115 -0.18 14.13 18.82
C GLN A 115 -1.62 13.85 19.28
N GLY A 116 -2.08 12.61 19.15
CA GLY A 116 -3.42 12.18 19.58
C GLY A 116 -3.52 11.83 21.06
N GLN A 117 -2.42 11.74 21.80
CA GLN A 117 -2.40 11.11 23.13
C GLN A 117 -3.28 11.77 24.19
N PHE A 118 -3.55 13.07 24.03
CA PHE A 118 -4.38 13.86 24.95
C PHE A 118 -5.85 13.92 24.55
N GLU A 119 -6.22 13.39 23.38
CA GLU A 119 -7.60 13.30 22.91
C GLU A 119 -8.05 11.83 22.98
N PRO A 120 -8.91 11.44 23.94
CA PRO A 120 -9.33 10.06 24.12
C PRO A 120 -9.85 9.38 22.86
N LYS A 121 -10.54 10.12 21.98
CA LYS A 121 -11.11 9.58 20.73
C LYS A 121 -10.06 9.27 19.65
N ARG A 122 -8.84 9.80 19.79
CA ARG A 122 -7.75 9.69 18.82
C ARG A 122 -6.55 8.91 19.36
N ARG A 123 -6.64 8.50 20.63
CA ARG A 123 -5.56 7.81 21.33
C ARG A 123 -5.55 6.33 20.92
N PHE A 124 -4.36 5.84 20.60
CA PHE A 124 -4.10 4.42 20.38
C PHE A 124 -2.83 4.00 21.12
N THR A 125 -2.71 2.70 21.38
CA THR A 125 -1.62 2.06 22.10
C THR A 125 -0.38 1.88 21.23
N THR A 126 0.76 1.58 21.86
CA THR A 126 1.99 1.21 21.13
C THR A 126 1.78 -0.05 20.29
N GLU A 127 1.03 -1.03 20.79
CA GLU A 127 0.75 -2.29 20.10
C GLU A 127 -0.08 -2.05 18.83
N GLU A 128 -1.13 -1.24 18.92
CA GLU A 128 -1.92 -0.83 17.76
C GLU A 128 -1.07 -0.04 16.75
N GLY A 129 -0.21 0.85 17.24
CA GLY A 129 0.76 1.57 16.41
C GLY A 129 1.69 0.63 15.64
N ASN A 130 2.23 -0.41 16.29
CA ASN A 130 3.08 -1.41 15.64
C ASN A 130 2.35 -2.18 14.53
N ARG A 131 1.08 -2.55 14.76
CA ARG A 131 0.24 -3.20 13.75
C ARG A 131 0.00 -2.29 12.54
N VAL A 132 -0.24 -1.01 12.78
CA VAL A 132 -0.36 0.00 11.70
C VAL A 132 0.96 0.12 10.91
N VAL A 133 2.10 0.13 11.61
CA VAL A 133 3.43 0.15 10.97
C VAL A 133 3.65 -1.10 10.11
N ASP A 134 3.24 -2.28 10.58
CA ASP A 134 3.37 -3.53 9.83
C ASP A 134 2.52 -3.52 8.55
N PHE A 135 1.30 -2.99 8.61
CA PHE A 135 0.47 -2.78 7.43
C PHE A 135 1.14 -1.80 6.45
N LEU A 136 1.53 -0.60 6.92
CA LEU A 136 2.10 0.42 6.05
C LEU A 136 3.41 -0.01 5.39
N ALA A 137 4.23 -0.78 6.11
CA ALA A 137 5.45 -1.35 5.54
C ALA A 137 5.15 -2.44 4.49
N TYR A 138 4.22 -3.35 4.79
CA TYR A 138 3.81 -4.39 3.84
C TYR A 138 3.20 -3.80 2.58
N ASP A 139 2.25 -2.89 2.74
CA ASP A 139 1.57 -2.19 1.65
C ASP A 139 2.56 -1.37 0.80
N SER A 140 3.54 -0.73 1.44
CA SER A 140 4.60 -0.01 0.72
C SER A 140 5.45 -0.96 -0.13
N GLU A 141 5.80 -2.13 0.39
CA GLU A 141 6.51 -3.15 -0.38
C GLU A 141 5.69 -3.59 -1.60
N GLN A 142 4.39 -3.88 -1.40
CA GLN A 142 3.52 -4.37 -2.47
C GLN A 142 3.24 -3.34 -3.56
N ARG A 143 2.86 -2.11 -3.19
CA ARG A 143 2.36 -1.13 -4.15
C ARG A 143 3.38 -0.09 -4.58
N LYS A 144 4.36 0.22 -3.73
CA LYS A 144 5.29 1.33 -3.98
C LYS A 144 6.65 0.82 -4.43
N VAL A 145 7.15 -0.25 -3.82
CA VAL A 145 8.49 -0.77 -4.14
C VAL A 145 8.45 -1.67 -5.36
N ARG A 146 7.54 -2.65 -5.39
CA ARG A 146 7.45 -3.61 -6.51
C ARG A 146 7.00 -2.99 -7.83
N ASP A 147 6.23 -1.91 -7.79
CA ASP A 147 5.69 -1.21 -8.95
C ASP A 147 5.83 0.31 -8.78
N TRP A 148 7.08 0.76 -8.64
CA TRP A 148 7.39 2.17 -8.39
C TRP A 148 6.89 3.09 -9.51
N ASP A 149 7.04 2.68 -10.78
CA ASP A 149 6.67 3.53 -11.91
C ASP A 149 5.17 3.87 -11.91
N ARG A 150 4.32 2.87 -11.62
CA ARG A 150 2.88 3.08 -11.47
C ARG A 150 2.58 3.97 -10.27
N PHE A 151 3.19 3.71 -9.11
CA PHE A 151 2.96 4.52 -7.92
C PHE A 151 3.39 5.98 -8.14
N GLU A 152 4.54 6.21 -8.77
CA GLU A 152 5.04 7.54 -9.10
C GLU A 152 4.11 8.28 -10.06
N ALA A 153 3.55 7.58 -11.07
CA ALA A 153 2.54 8.16 -11.96
C ALA A 153 1.33 8.68 -11.16
N GLN A 154 0.82 7.88 -10.22
CA GLN A 154 -0.26 8.32 -9.33
C GLN A 154 0.13 9.57 -8.52
N LEU A 155 1.35 9.61 -7.98
CA LEU A 155 1.81 10.80 -7.24
C LEU A 155 1.91 12.04 -8.12
N ARG A 156 2.33 11.90 -9.38
CA ARG A 156 2.37 13.01 -10.34
C ARG A 156 0.98 13.54 -10.64
N GLU A 157 0.00 12.66 -10.82
CA GLU A 157 -1.40 13.04 -11.02
C GLU A 157 -1.96 13.79 -9.81
N LEU A 158 -1.78 13.24 -8.60
CA LEU A 158 -2.20 13.91 -7.35
C LEU A 158 -1.51 15.27 -7.17
N GLY A 159 -0.22 15.35 -7.48
CA GLY A 159 0.54 16.59 -7.45
C GLY A 159 0.05 17.62 -8.46
N ALA A 160 -0.34 17.16 -9.66
CA ALA A 160 -0.94 18.03 -10.68
C ALA A 160 -2.31 18.54 -10.23
N LEU A 161 -3.16 17.68 -9.65
CA LEU A 161 -4.46 18.08 -9.08
C LEU A 161 -4.30 19.09 -7.95
N TYR A 162 -3.35 18.89 -7.06
CA TYR A 162 -3.09 19.79 -5.92
C TYR A 162 -2.71 21.22 -6.34
N ARG A 163 -2.01 21.36 -7.47
CA ARG A 163 -1.57 22.66 -8.00
C ARG A 163 -2.65 23.43 -8.79
N ARG A 164 -3.79 22.81 -9.09
CA ARG A 164 -4.89 23.48 -9.80
C ARG A 164 -5.65 24.47 -8.91
#